data_AF-A0A378G2L7-F1
#
_entry.id   AF-A0A378G2L7-F1
#
_cell.length_a   1.000
_cell.length_b   1.000
_cell.length_c   1.000
_cell.angle_alpha   90.00
_cell.angle_beta   90.00
_cell.angle_gamma   90.00
#
_symmetry.space_group_name_H-M   'P 1'
#
loop_
_entity.id
_entity.type
_entity.pdbx_description
1 polymer ?
#
loop_
_entity_poly.entity_id
_entity_poly.type
_entity_poly.pdbx_seq_one_letter_code
_entity_poly.pdbx_strand_id
1 'polypeptide(L)'
;MPATRTAFWLDKIAGNVARDARDRQKLAEEGWRVLIIWECALRGRLRLSDAALTERLEEWICGAGHDAQIDTQGIRELTTTSTPYKE
;
A
#
# COMPACT_ATOMS: atom_id res chain seq x y z
N MET A 1 2.59 -12.74 12.94
CA MET A 1 1.67 -13.84 12.59
C MET A 1 0.67 -14.11 13.72
N PRO A 2 -0.64 -14.30 13.48
CA PRO A 2 -1.57 -14.69 14.54
C PRO A 2 -1.24 -16.08 15.13
N ALA A 3 -1.27 -16.20 16.46
CA ALA A 3 -0.95 -17.43 17.18
C ALA A 3 -2.01 -18.54 17.02
N THR A 4 -3.26 -18.18 16.76
CA THR A 4 -4.36 -19.12 16.55
C THR A 4 -4.65 -19.28 15.06
N ARG A 5 -4.77 -20.52 14.58
CA ARG A 5 -5.01 -20.87 13.16
C ARG A 5 -3.96 -20.26 12.21
N THR A 6 -2.69 -20.34 12.59
CA THR A 6 -1.57 -19.73 11.86
C THR A 6 -1.52 -20.11 10.38
N ALA A 7 -1.65 -21.40 10.03
CA ALA A 7 -1.65 -21.85 8.64
C ALA A 7 -2.77 -21.21 7.80
N PHE A 8 -3.99 -21.12 8.35
CA PHE A 8 -5.10 -20.43 7.69
C PHE A 8 -4.82 -18.94 7.46
N TRP A 9 -4.22 -18.26 8.43
CA TRP A 9 -3.88 -16.84 8.29
C TRP A 9 -2.75 -16.61 7.28
N LEU A 10 -1.75 -17.48 7.27
CA LEU A 10 -0.69 -17.49 6.26
C LEU A 10 -1.28 -17.56 4.85
N ASP A 11 -2.10 -18.58 4.59
CA ASP A 11 -2.73 -18.79 3.28
C ASP A 11 -3.64 -17.62 2.89
N LYS A 12 -4.42 -17.10 3.85
CA LYS A 12 -5.30 -15.97 3.62
C LYS A 12 -4.53 -14.69 3.27
N ILE A 13 -3.45 -14.40 4.00
CA ILE A 13 -2.61 -13.21 3.76
C ILE A 13 -1.92 -13.35 2.41
N ALA A 14 -1.32 -14.50 2.11
CA ALA A 14 -0.70 -14.76 0.81
C ALA A 14 -1.71 -14.61 -0.35
N GLY A 15 -2.92 -15.14 -0.18
CA GLY A 15 -4.00 -14.99 -1.14
C GLY A 15 -4.48 -13.55 -1.32
N ASN A 16 -4.46 -12.73 -0.28
CA ASN A 16 -4.73 -11.28 -0.39
C ASN A 16 -3.64 -10.59 -1.21
N VAL A 17 -2.37 -10.81 -0.88
CA VAL A 17 -1.23 -10.22 -1.61
C VAL A 17 -1.26 -10.57 -3.10
N ALA A 18 -1.56 -11.82 -3.44
CA ALA A 18 -1.67 -12.24 -4.84
C ALA A 18 -2.84 -11.57 -5.58
N ARG A 19 -3.98 -11.37 -4.90
CA ARG A 19 -5.13 -10.65 -5.48
C ARG A 19 -4.81 -9.17 -5.68
N ASP A 20 -4.18 -8.53 -4.70
CA ASP A 20 -3.79 -7.12 -4.78
C ASP A 20 -2.81 -6.89 -5.93
N ALA A 21 -1.83 -7.79 -6.14
CA ALA A 21 -0.92 -7.73 -7.27
C ALA A 21 -1.63 -7.83 -8.62
N ARG A 22 -2.56 -8.79 -8.76
CA ARG A 22 -3.35 -8.97 -9.97
C ARG A 22 -4.23 -7.75 -10.26
N ASP A 23 -4.88 -7.20 -9.24
CA ASP A 23 -5.81 -6.10 -9.42
C ASP A 23 -5.07 -4.80 -9.76
N ARG A 24 -3.88 -4.57 -9.18
CA ARG A 24 -2.99 -3.48 -9.62
C ARG A 24 -2.54 -3.62 -11.06
N GLN A 25 -2.17 -4.82 -11.48
CA GLN A 25 -1.77 -5.05 -12.87
C GLN A 25 -2.91 -4.70 -13.85
N LYS A 26 -4.14 -5.12 -13.55
CA LYS A 26 -5.31 -4.78 -14.38
C LYS A 26 -5.55 -3.27 -14.47
N LEU A 27 -5.46 -2.57 -13.34
CA LEU A 27 -5.58 -1.11 -13.31
C LEU A 27 -4.49 -0.46 -14.19
N ALA A 28 -3.25 -0.93 -14.11
CA ALA A 28 -2.16 -0.43 -14.94
C ALA A 28 -2.39 -0.70 -16.44
N GLU A 29 -2.90 -1.88 -16.80
CA GLU A 29 -3.25 -2.25 -18.19
C GLU A 29 -4.37 -1.35 -18.76
N GLU A 30 -5.27 -0.86 -17.91
CA GLU A 30 -6.31 0.12 -18.24
C GLU A 30 -5.80 1.57 -18.23
N GLY A 31 -4.52 1.80 -17.90
CA GLY A 31 -3.90 3.13 -17.84
C GLY A 31 -4.18 3.89 -16.54
N TRP A 32 -4.70 3.24 -15.49
CA TRP A 32 -4.85 3.84 -14.18
C TRP A 32 -3.53 3.82 -13.40
N ARG A 33 -3.29 4.91 -12.66
CA ARG A 33 -2.25 4.96 -11.63
C ARG A 33 -2.83 4.53 -10.30
N VAL A 34 -2.04 3.82 -9.50
CA VAL A 34 -2.47 3.29 -8.20
C VAL A 34 -1.72 3.93 -7.04
N LEU A 35 -2.46 4.44 -6.06
CA LEU A 35 -1.94 4.88 -4.77
C LEU A 35 -2.44 3.94 -3.67
N ILE A 36 -1.53 3.32 -2.92
CA ILE A 36 -1.87 2.52 -1.73
C ILE A 36 -1.66 3.38 -0.49
N ILE A 37 -2.69 3.50 0.35
CA ILE A 37 -2.56 4.17 1.66
C ILE A 37 -2.72 3.12 2.74
N TRP A 38 -1.64 2.83 3.46
CA TRP A 38 -1.68 1.85 4.55
C TRP A 38 -2.41 2.42 5.76
N GLU A 39 -3.13 1.55 6.49
CA GLU A 39 -3.86 1.96 7.71
C GLU A 39 -2.94 2.66 8.72
N CYS A 40 -1.70 2.21 8.86
CA CYS A 40 -0.73 2.78 9.80
C CYS A 40 -0.40 4.25 9.51
N ALA A 41 -0.55 4.72 8.27
CA ALA A 41 -0.43 6.14 7.92
C ALA A 41 -1.64 6.97 8.37
N LEU A 42 -2.82 6.35 8.45
CA LEU A 42 -4.09 7.00 8.77
C LEU A 42 -4.44 6.95 10.26
N ARG A 43 -4.06 5.86 10.93
CA ARG A 43 -4.49 5.54 12.30
C ARG A 43 -3.33 4.98 13.12
N GLY A 44 -3.44 5.14 14.44
CA GLY A 44 -2.44 4.65 15.40
C GLY A 44 -1.37 5.67 15.75
N ARG A 45 -0.37 5.23 16.52
CA ARG A 45 0.63 6.11 17.16
C ARG A 45 1.57 6.79 16.17
N LEU A 46 1.78 6.17 15.01
CA LEU A 46 2.72 6.64 13.99
C LEU A 46 2.00 7.23 12.76
N ARG A 47 0.70 7.53 12.89
CA ARG A 47 -0.07 8.13 11.81
C ARG A 47 0.58 9.44 11.35
N LEU A 48 0.47 9.72 10.06
CA LEU A 48 0.83 11.02 9.52
C LEU A 48 -0.19 12.07 9.99
N SER A 49 0.25 13.32 10.07
CA SER A 49 -0.68 14.43 10.27
C SER A 49 -1.53 14.62 9.02
N ASP A 50 -2.75 15.11 9.22
CA ASP A 50 -3.69 15.35 8.13
C ASP A 50 -3.09 16.32 7.09
N ALA A 51 -2.36 17.35 7.54
CA ALA A 51 -1.64 18.27 6.67
C ALA A 51 -0.57 17.56 5.81
N ALA A 52 0.23 16.67 6.42
CA ALA A 52 1.25 15.92 5.69
C ALA A 52 0.62 14.95 4.67
N LEU A 53 -0.53 14.37 5.00
CA LEU A 53 -1.25 13.48 4.09
C LEU A 53 -1.84 14.25 2.91
N THR A 54 -2.51 15.38 3.17
CA THR A 54 -3.10 16.22 2.12
C THR A 54 -2.05 16.70 1.12
N GLU A 55 -0.92 17.22 1.60
CA GLU A 55 0.19 17.66 0.74
C GLU A 55 0.66 16.55 -0.22
N ARG A 56 0.86 15.32 0.30
CA ARG A 56 1.30 14.16 -0.49
C ARG A 56 0.23 13.68 -1.47
N LEU A 57 -1.05 13.75 -1.08
CA LEU A 57 -2.17 13.39 -1.95
C LEU A 57 -2.31 14.37 -3.10
N GLU A 58 -2.24 15.67 -2.82
CA GLU A 58 -2.31 16.71 -3.85
C GLU A 58 -1.17 16.56 -4.87
N GLU A 59 0.06 16.37 -4.39
CA GLU A 59 1.23 16.13 -5.24
C GLU A 59 1.04 14.90 -6.15
N TRP A 60 0.58 13.77 -5.60
CA TRP A 60 0.42 12.53 -6.38
C TRP A 60 -0.77 12.57 -7.35
N ILE A 61 -1.89 13.17 -6.95
CA ILE A 61 -3.10 13.26 -7.77
C ILE A 61 -2.85 14.21 -8.96
N CYS A 62 -2.31 15.40 -8.70
CA CYS A 62 -2.10 16.42 -9.72
C CYS A 62 -0.82 16.21 -10.53
N GLY A 63 0.16 15.48 -9.99
CA GLY A 63 1.40 15.15 -10.68
C GLY A 63 1.27 14.01 -11.68
N ALA A 64 2.24 13.90 -12.59
CA ALA A 64 2.39 12.80 -13.54
C ALA A 64 3.29 11.67 -12.98
N GLY A 65 3.08 11.30 -11.70
CA GLY A 65 3.91 10.31 -11.00
C GLY A 65 3.58 8.86 -11.35
N HIS A 66 4.42 7.92 -10.90
CA HIS A 66 4.16 6.48 -10.97
C HIS A 66 3.22 6.01 -9.84
N ASP A 67 2.91 4.72 -9.83
CA ASP A 67 2.28 4.06 -8.70
C ASP A 67 3.08 4.32 -7.41
N ALA A 68 2.37 4.57 -6.32
CA ALA A 68 3.00 4.92 -5.05
C ALA A 68 2.26 4.30 -3.85
N GLN A 69 2.95 4.25 -2.72
CA GLN A 69 2.38 3.88 -1.44
C GLN A 69 2.71 4.91 -0.36
N ILE A 70 1.80 5.08 0.59
CA ILE A 70 1.97 5.93 1.77
C ILE A 70 1.89 5.04 3.01
N ASP A 71 2.97 5.04 3.78
CA ASP A 71 3.04 4.44 5.11
C ASP A 71 3.44 5.50 6.17
N THR A 72 3.78 5.08 7.38
CA THR A 72 4.19 5.99 8.47
C THR A 72 5.46 6.79 8.17
N GLN A 73 6.22 6.41 7.14
CA GLN A 73 7.45 7.07 6.71
C GLN A 73 7.25 8.00 5.51
N GLY A 74 6.02 8.15 5.01
CA GLY A 74 5.68 9.04 3.89
C GLY A 74 5.40 8.29 2.58
N ILE A 75 5.49 9.01 1.46
CA ILE A 75 5.20 8.49 0.12
C ILE A 75 6.45 7.86 -0.52
N ARG A 76 6.28 6.71 -1.17
CA ARG A 76 7.34 5.97 -1.88
C ARG A 76 6.78 5.38 -3.17
N GLU A 77 7.59 5.28 -4.21
CA GLU A 77 7.19 4.58 -5.43
C GLU A 77 6.97 3.07 -5.17
N LEU A 78 5.92 2.52 -5.76
CA LEU A 78 5.63 1.09 -5.77
C LEU A 78 6.47 0.41 -6.84
N THR A 79 7.75 0.21 -6.57
CA THR A 79 8.57 -0.68 -7.42
C THR A 79 8.11 -2.13 -7.24
N THR A 80 8.13 -2.90 -8.34
CA THR A 80 7.56 -4.26 -8.50
C THR A 80 8.08 -5.31 -7.50
N THR A 81 9.03 -4.95 -6.64
CA THR A 81 9.55 -5.73 -5.52
C THR A 81 9.08 -5.13 -4.20
N SER A 82 7.81 -5.32 -3.83
CA SER A 82 7.40 -5.05 -2.45
C SER A 82 8.01 -6.13 -1.55
N THR A 83 8.90 -5.71 -0.66
CA THR A 83 9.54 -6.52 0.37
C THR A 83 8.51 -7.42 1.07
N PRO A 84 8.77 -8.73 1.23
CA PRO A 84 7.86 -9.60 1.97
C PRO A 84 7.73 -9.10 3.41
N TYR A 85 6.50 -9.20 3.91
CA TYR A 85 6.09 -8.94 5.28
C TYR A 85 7.18 -9.42 6.26
N LYS A 86 7.77 -8.49 7.03
CA LYS A 86 8.81 -8.79 8.02
C LYS A 86 8.29 -9.83 9.04
N GLU A 87 9.09 -10.87 9.26
CA GLU A 87 8.95 -11.87 10.33
C GLU A 87 8.94 -11.23 11.72
#